data_AF-E3NI44-F1
#
_entry.id   AF-E3NI44-F1
#
_cell.length_a   1.000
_cell.length_b   1.000
_cell.length_c   1.000
_cell.angle_alpha   90.00
_cell.angle_beta   90.00
_cell.angle_gamma   90.00
#
_symmetry.space_group_name_H-M   'P 1'
#
loop_
_entity.id
_entity.type
_entity.pdbx_description
1 polymer ?
#
loop_
_entity_poly.entity_id
_entity_poly.type
_entity_poly.pdbx_seq_one_letter_code
_entity_poly.pdbx_strand_id
1 'polypeptide(L)' 'MNILTLFIFCLLAITSPVIARGRRCHSSTQCDYESVCYEGYCYTIDEMFDKFDAKK' A
#
# COMPACT_ATOMS: atom_id res chain seq x y z
N MET A 1 -15.11 18.11 22.62
CA MET A 1 -14.24 17.83 21.46
C MET A 1 -14.51 18.88 20.40
N ASN A 2 -13.47 19.57 19.93
CA ASN A 2 -13.64 20.65 18.97
C ASN A 2 -13.86 20.08 17.56
N ILE A 3 -14.75 20.65 16.77
CA ILE A 3 -15.03 20.12 15.42
C ILE A 3 -13.80 20.21 14.49
N LEU A 4 -12.92 21.18 14.75
CA LEU A 4 -11.61 21.34 14.11
C LEU A 4 -10.69 20.13 14.33
N THR A 5 -10.67 19.59 15.55
CA THR A 5 -9.85 18.40 15.86
C THR A 5 -10.33 17.15 15.12
N LEU A 6 -11.64 17.00 14.89
CA LEU A 6 -12.18 15.90 14.08
C LEU A 6 -11.79 16.03 12.61
N PHE A 7 -11.85 17.24 12.06
CA PHE A 7 -11.45 17.51 10.67
C PHE A 7 -9.97 17.18 10.41
N ILE A 8 -9.08 17.59 11.32
CA ILE A 8 -7.64 17.32 11.21
C ILE A 8 -7.38 15.81 11.30
N PHE A 9 -8.07 15.11 12.20
CA PHE A 9 -7.92 13.66 12.35
C PHE A 9 -8.41 12.90 11.11
N CYS A 10 -9.54 13.31 10.52
CA CYS A 10 -10.02 12.74 9.27
C CYS A 10 -9.04 12.97 8.11
N LEU A 11 -8.44 14.16 7.99
CA LEU A 11 -7.46 14.44 6.95
C LEU A 11 -6.17 13.61 7.11
N LEU A 12 -5.71 13.40 8.35
CA LEU A 12 -4.57 12.52 8.65
C LEU A 12 -4.87 11.04 8.37
N ALA A 13 -6.10 10.59 8.62
CA ALA A 13 -6.54 9.23 8.31
C ALA A 13 -6.62 8.99 6.78
N ILE A 14 -7.12 9.97 6.01
CA ILE A 14 -7.24 9.89 4.54
C ILE A 14 -5.88 10.02 3.83
N THR A 15 -4.88 10.66 4.47
CA THR A 15 -3.50 10.72 3.95
C THR A 15 -2.64 9.53 4.38
N SER A 16 -3.14 8.68 5.29
CA SER A 16 -2.48 7.44 5.73
C SER A 16 -2.87 6.12 5.02
N PRO A 17 -3.57 6.05 3.86
CA PRO A 17 -3.76 4.78 3.17
C PRO A 17 -2.45 4.25 2.57
N VAL A 18 -1.36 5.03 2.70
CA VAL A 18 -0.01 4.66 2.30
C VAL A 18 0.56 3.54 3.17
N ILE A 19 0.09 3.35 4.40
CA ILE A 19 0.72 2.40 5.33
C ILE A 19 0.12 0.99 5.21
N ALA A 20 -1.12 0.86 4.70
CA ALA A 20 -1.76 -0.44 4.48
C ALA A 20 -1.51 -1.01 3.07
N ARG A 21 -0.97 -0.21 2.14
CA ARG A 21 -0.62 -0.62 0.78
C ARG A 21 0.89 -0.62 0.61
N GLY A 22 1.61 -1.52 1.28
CA GLY A 22 3.04 -1.82 1.03
C GLY A 22 3.96 -0.60 0.85
N ARG A 23 5.14 -0.83 0.27
CA ARG A 23 6.06 0.25 -0.13
C ARG A 23 5.67 0.74 -1.52
N ARG A 24 5.55 2.05 -1.74
CA ARG A 24 5.37 2.58 -3.11
C ARG A 24 6.60 2.32 -3.97
N CYS A 25 6.38 2.02 -5.24
CA CYS A 25 7.44 1.78 -6.20
C CYS A 25 7.07 2.31 -7.58
N HIS A 26 8.10 2.70 -8.35
CA HIS A 26 7.99 2.93 -9.78
C HIS A 26 8.72 1.86 -10.61
N SER A 27 9.59 1.09 -9.97
CA SER A 27 10.37 0.00 -10.57
C SER A 27 10.63 -1.07 -9.52
N SER A 28 10.72 -2.33 -9.93
CA SER A 28 10.99 -3.47 -9.04
C SER A 28 12.35 -3.37 -8.33
N THR A 29 13.28 -2.58 -8.85
CA THR A 29 14.58 -2.32 -8.19
C THR A 29 14.46 -1.51 -6.89
N GLN A 30 13.33 -0.84 -6.66
CA GLN A 30 13.05 -0.07 -5.44
C GLN A 30 12.41 -0.92 -4.34
N CYS A 31 12.08 -2.17 -4.65
CA CYS A 31 11.48 -3.11 -3.73
C CYS A 31 12.54 -4.09 -3.19
N ASP A 32 12.23 -4.75 -2.08
CA ASP A 32 13.13 -5.69 -1.42
C ASP A 32 13.36 -6.95 -2.28
N TYR A 33 14.35 -7.77 -1.90
CA TYR A 33 14.62 -9.03 -2.59
C TYR A 33 13.36 -9.92 -2.61
N GLU A 34 13.09 -10.60 -3.73
CA GLU A 34 11.86 -11.41 -3.94
C GLU A 34 10.54 -10.62 -3.87
N SER A 35 10.57 -9.36 -4.28
CA SER A 35 9.36 -8.56 -4.46
C SER A 35 9.32 -7.86 -5.82
N VAL A 36 8.10 -7.59 -6.30
CA VAL A 36 7.85 -6.99 -7.61
C VAL A 36 7.00 -5.75 -7.46
N CYS A 37 7.24 -4.76 -8.33
CA CYS A 37 6.42 -3.56 -8.38
C CYS A 37 5.16 -3.81 -9.21
N TYR A 38 3.99 -3.76 -8.58
CA TYR A 38 2.70 -3.94 -9.25
C TYR A 38 1.70 -2.88 -8.79
N GLU A 39 0.99 -2.25 -9.73
CA GLU A 39 0.05 -1.15 -9.47
C GLU A 39 0.62 0.01 -8.63
N GLY A 40 1.94 0.23 -8.70
CA GLY A 40 2.65 1.28 -7.96
C GLY A 40 3.02 0.91 -6.52
N TYR A 41 2.91 -0.36 -6.16
CA TYR A 41 3.26 -0.88 -4.84
C TYR A 41 4.12 -2.14 -4.94
N CYS A 42 5.03 -2.33 -4.00
CA CYS A 42 5.83 -3.53 -3.87
C CYS A 42 4.94 -4.64 -3.29
N TYR A 43 4.91 -5.76 -3.97
CA TYR A 43 4.27 -6.99 -3.51
C TYR A 43 5.33 -8.08 -3.42
N THR A 44 5.27 -8.89 -2.37
CA THR A 44 6.09 -10.12 -2.34
C THR A 44 5.59 -11.08 -3.41
N ILE A 45 6.46 -12.01 -3.81
CA ILE A 45 6.07 -13.06 -4.75
C ILE A 45 4.88 -13.87 -4.21
N ASP A 46 4.86 -14.19 -2.91
CA ASP A 46 3.73 -14.88 -2.26
C ASP A 46 2.41 -14.10 -2.37
N GLU A 47 2.43 -12.79 -2.09
CA GLU A 47 1.24 -11.93 -2.20
C GLU A 47 0.71 -11.85 -3.64
N MET A 48 1.61 -11.90 -4.63
CA MET A 48 1.23 -11.95 -6.04
C MET A 48 0.60 -13.28 -6.40
N PHE A 49 1.16 -14.40 -5.94
CA PHE A 49 0.56 -15.72 -6.15
C PHE A 49 -0.84 -15.77 -5.56
N ASP A 50 -1.03 -15.36 -4.30
CA ASP A 50 -2.35 -15.33 -3.67
C ASP A 50 -3.34 -14.46 -4.45
N LYS A 51 -2.92 -13.28 -4.94
CA LYS A 51 -3.78 -12.41 -5.74
C LYS A 51 -4.25 -13.02 -7.05
N PHE A 52 -3.38 -13.75 -7.75
CA PHE A 52 -3.71 -14.36 -9.04
C PHE A 52 -4.40 -15.71 -8.90
N ASP A 53 -4.08 -16.48 -7.87
CA ASP A 53 -4.73 -17.75 -7.57
C ASP A 53 -6.17 -17.54 -7.06
N ALA A 54 -6.39 -16.55 -6.18
CA ALA A 54 -7.73 -16.15 -5.72
C ALA A 54 -8.63 -15.57 -6.83
N LYS A 55 -8.06 -15.24 -8.00
CA LYS A 55 -8.81 -14.77 -9.18
C LYS A 55 -9.30 -15.90 -10.08
N LYS A 56 -8.99 -17.16 -9.74
CA LYS A 56 -9.38 -18.37 -10.46
C LYS A 56 -10.67 -18.95 -9.89
#